data_AF-A0A316GQ06-F1
#
_entry.id   AF-A0A316GQ06-F1
#
_cell.length_a   1.000
_cell.length_b   1.000
_cell.length_c   1.000
_cell.angle_alpha   90.00
_cell.angle_beta   90.00
_cell.angle_gamma   90.00
#
_symmetry.space_group_name_H-M   'P 1'
#
loop_
_entity.id
_entity.type
_entity.pdbx_description
1 polymer ?
#
loop_
_entity_poly.entity_id
_entity_poly.type
_entity_poly.pdbx_seq_one_letter_code
_entity_poly.pdbx_strand_id
1 'polypeptide(L)'
;MKPGHVAIGAALVGAGALAALWVPLGLVGALALLALLRICWLEDNIVSDLFGRDRLPPGYRSTAELRRLFFFRWFGIDPEDSGAEQSAHLLATAMRAEVQIWATLLLGMSAALVAQNGLFGPMVNLAIGAALFVMALTRADRLALSLVHCDSGRPLPDHMLIPSRRRVLAARKR
;
A
#
# COMPACT_ATOMS: atom_id res chain seq x y z
N MET A 1 -15.91 -0.53 10.36
CA MET A 1 -15.41 -0.31 8.98
C MET A 1 -16.43 0.54 8.24
N LYS A 2 -16.00 1.62 7.55
CA LYS A 2 -16.89 2.39 6.68
C LYS A 2 -17.07 1.65 5.35
N PRO A 3 -18.27 1.63 4.75
CA PRO A 3 -18.50 0.96 3.47
C PRO A 3 -17.60 1.51 2.35
N GLY A 4 -17.25 2.81 2.42
CA GLY A 4 -16.33 3.44 1.48
C GLY A 4 -14.94 2.79 1.41
N HIS A 5 -14.40 2.26 2.51
CA HIS A 5 -13.06 1.65 2.51
C HIS A 5 -13.03 0.31 1.76
N VAL A 6 -14.12 -0.47 1.88
CA VAL A 6 -14.29 -1.72 1.13
C VAL A 6 -14.46 -1.42 -0.36
N ALA A 7 -15.25 -0.40 -0.68
CA ALA A 7 -15.43 0.04 -2.07
C ALA A 7 -14.11 0.50 -2.71
N ILE A 8 -13.27 1.25 -1.99
CA ILE A 8 -11.93 1.66 -2.46
C ILE A 8 -11.07 0.44 -2.74
N GLY A 9 -11.02 -0.53 -1.82
CA GLY A 9 -10.24 -1.74 -1.99
C GLY A 9 -10.69 -2.57 -3.21
N ALA A 10 -11.99 -2.77 -3.38
CA ALA A 10 -12.55 -3.46 -4.54
C ALA A 10 -12.28 -2.70 -5.85
N ALA A 11 -12.43 -1.37 -5.84
CA ALA A 11 -12.11 -0.51 -6.98
C ALA A 11 -10.64 -0.59 -7.38
N LEU A 12 -9.71 -0.68 -6.42
CA LEU A 12 -8.28 -0.86 -6.70
C LEU A 12 -7.98 -2.21 -7.34
N VAL A 13 -8.58 -3.30 -6.85
CA VAL A 13 -8.41 -4.62 -7.48
C VAL A 13 -8.95 -4.60 -8.91
N GLY A 14 -10.14 -4.03 -9.11
CA GLY A 14 -10.74 -3.86 -10.43
C GLY A 14 -9.89 -2.98 -11.36
N ALA A 15 -9.35 -1.86 -10.86
CA ALA A 15 -8.47 -0.98 -11.61
C ALA A 15 -7.19 -1.70 -12.04
N GLY A 16 -6.58 -2.49 -11.16
CA GLY A 16 -5.42 -3.32 -11.51
C GLY A 16 -5.76 -4.34 -12.59
N ALA A 17 -6.86 -5.07 -12.43
CA ALA A 17 -7.31 -6.05 -13.43
C ALA A 17 -7.58 -5.39 -14.79
N LEU A 18 -8.32 -4.28 -14.82
CA LEU A 18 -8.61 -3.53 -16.04
C LEU A 18 -7.34 -2.95 -16.68
N ALA A 19 -6.39 -2.44 -15.89
CA ALA A 19 -5.14 -1.94 -16.42
C ALA A 19 -4.38 -3.02 -17.21
N ALA A 20 -4.34 -4.25 -16.70
CA ALA A 20 -3.72 -5.37 -17.40
C ALA A 20 -4.42 -5.74 -18.72
N LEU A 21 -5.71 -5.44 -18.86
CA LEU A 21 -6.49 -5.73 -20.07
C LEU A 21 -6.37 -4.65 -21.15
N TRP A 22 -6.20 -3.39 -20.75
CA TRP A 22 -6.27 -2.24 -21.65
C TRP A 22 -4.93 -1.59 -21.96
N VAL A 23 -3.95 -1.75 -21.08
CA VAL A 23 -2.65 -1.08 -21.20
C VAL A 23 -1.66 -1.99 -21.95
N PRO A 24 -0.79 -1.44 -22.82
CA PRO A 24 0.27 -2.22 -23.45
C PRO A 24 1.13 -2.98 -22.44
N LEU A 25 1.47 -4.23 -22.75
CA LEU A 25 2.17 -5.12 -21.81
C LEU A 25 3.48 -4.54 -21.27
N GLY A 26 4.23 -3.79 -22.10
CA GLY A 26 5.45 -3.11 -21.66
C GLY A 26 5.19 -2.05 -20.57
N LEU A 27 4.08 -1.31 -20.68
CA LEU A 27 3.67 -0.34 -19.66
C LEU A 27 3.14 -1.05 -18.40
N VAL A 28 2.40 -2.15 -18.55
CA VAL A 28 1.97 -2.97 -17.39
C VAL A 28 3.19 -3.50 -16.63
N GLY A 29 4.21 -3.99 -17.34
CA GLY A 29 5.48 -4.42 -16.75
C GLY A 29 6.21 -3.28 -16.03
N ALA A 30 6.27 -2.09 -16.63
CA ALA A 30 6.87 -0.91 -15.99
C ALA A 30 6.12 -0.49 -14.72
N LEU A 31 4.78 -0.48 -14.75
CA LEU A 31 3.93 -0.19 -13.59
C LEU A 31 4.09 -1.25 -12.49
N ALA A 32 4.17 -2.52 -12.86
CA ALA A 32 4.42 -3.61 -11.93
C ALA A 32 5.78 -3.48 -11.24
N LEU A 33 6.83 -3.13 -12.00
CA LEU A 33 8.16 -2.89 -11.46
C LEU A 33 8.18 -1.67 -10.53
N LEU A 34 7.55 -0.57 -10.93
CA LEU A 34 7.40 0.62 -10.10
C LEU A 34 6.68 0.29 -8.79
N ALA A 35 5.56 -0.43 -8.86
CA ALA A 35 4.81 -0.85 -7.69
C ALA A 35 5.67 -1.73 -6.75
N LEU A 36 6.43 -2.67 -7.29
CA LEU A 36 7.35 -3.51 -6.50
C LEU A 36 8.46 -2.69 -5.83
N LEU A 37 9.14 -1.83 -6.58
CA LEU A 37 10.17 -0.93 -6.04
C LEU A 37 9.59 -0.05 -4.93
N ARG A 38 8.39 0.48 -5.15
CA ARG A 38 7.69 1.33 -4.18
C ARG A 38 7.32 0.55 -2.92
N ILE A 39 6.80 -0.66 -3.05
CA ILE A 39 6.52 -1.54 -1.91
C ILE A 39 7.81 -1.82 -1.12
N CYS A 40 8.88 -2.23 -1.80
CA CYS A 40 10.17 -2.53 -1.14
C CYS A 40 10.72 -1.32 -0.39
N TRP A 41 10.71 -0.14 -1.01
CA TRP A 41 11.17 1.10 -0.40
C TRP A 41 10.34 1.49 0.82
N LEU A 42 9.00 1.44 0.72
CA LEU A 42 8.10 1.73 1.83
C LEU A 42 8.29 0.74 2.98
N GLU A 43 8.41 -0.54 2.67
CA GLU A 43 8.61 -1.56 3.71
C GLU A 43 9.95 -1.40 4.42
N ASP A 44 11.00 -1.02 3.71
CA ASP A 44 12.30 -0.76 4.31
C ASP A 44 12.23 0.44 5.26
N ASN A 45 11.66 1.58 4.81
CA ASN A 45 11.47 2.77 5.64
C ASN A 45 10.62 2.51 6.89
N ILE A 46 9.56 1.71 6.77
CA ILE A 46 8.75 1.32 7.94
C ILE A 46 9.64 0.60 8.96
N VAL A 47 10.49 -0.33 8.51
CA VAL A 47 11.32 -1.16 9.39
C VAL A 47 12.51 -0.39 9.96
N SER A 48 13.20 0.42 9.15
CA SER A 48 14.45 1.10 9.50
C SER A 48 14.21 2.39 10.26
N ASP A 49 13.24 3.20 9.82
CA ASP A 49 13.10 4.59 10.27
C ASP A 49 11.97 4.80 11.26
N LEU A 50 10.89 4.01 11.18
CA LEU A 50 9.65 4.30 11.91
C LEU A 50 9.33 3.27 12.99
N PHE A 51 9.61 1.98 12.75
CA PHE A 51 9.23 0.92 13.67
C PHE A 51 9.89 1.11 15.03
N GLY A 52 9.06 1.18 16.09
CA GLY A 52 9.49 1.34 17.48
C GLY A 52 10.03 2.73 17.84
N ARG A 53 9.83 3.75 17.00
CA ARG A 53 10.12 5.16 17.35
C ARG A 53 8.79 5.86 17.65
N ASP A 54 8.78 6.70 18.67
CA ASP A 54 7.56 7.47 19.02
C ASP A 54 7.48 8.80 18.27
N ARG A 55 8.65 9.38 17.93
CA ARG A 55 8.78 10.65 17.23
C ARG A 55 9.30 10.45 15.82
N LEU A 56 8.80 11.28 14.91
CA LEU A 56 9.25 11.31 13.52
C LEU A 56 10.69 11.80 13.39
N PRO A 57 11.51 11.16 12.54
CA PRO A 57 12.82 11.68 12.19
C PRO A 57 12.72 13.03 11.48
N PRO A 58 13.71 13.92 11.64
CA PRO A 58 13.65 15.30 11.14
C PRO A 58 13.47 15.40 9.62
N GLY A 59 14.03 14.45 8.85
CA GLY A 59 13.86 14.41 7.39
C GLY A 59 12.43 14.18 6.93
N TYR A 60 11.62 13.43 7.71
CA TYR A 60 10.20 13.24 7.40
C TYR A 60 9.38 14.49 7.71
N ARG A 61 9.75 15.22 8.77
CA ARG A 61 9.09 16.49 9.14
C ARG A 61 9.33 17.57 8.10
N SER A 62 10.57 17.76 7.65
CA SER A 62 10.88 18.73 6.61
C SER A 62 10.16 18.41 5.29
N THR A 63 10.04 17.13 4.94
CA THR A 63 9.30 16.71 3.75
C THR A 63 7.80 16.99 3.87
N ALA A 64 7.21 16.78 5.04
CA ALA A 64 5.82 17.13 5.32
C ALA A 64 5.59 18.65 5.22
N GLU A 65 6.47 19.46 5.81
CA GLU A 65 6.44 20.92 5.71
C GLU A 65 6.54 21.41 4.26
N LEU A 66 7.48 20.85 3.48
CA LEU A 66 7.63 21.18 2.06
C LEU A 66 6.37 20.83 1.26
N ARG A 67 5.74 19.70 1.58
CA ARG A 67 4.48 19.28 0.95
C ARG A 67 3.35 20.24 1.29
N ARG A 68 3.23 20.63 2.55
CA ARG A 68 2.26 21.63 3.02
C ARG A 68 2.46 22.97 2.31
N LEU A 69 3.70 23.45 2.22
CA LEU A 69 4.04 24.66 1.48
C LEU A 69 3.72 24.56 -0.01
N PHE A 70 3.98 23.40 -0.62
CA PHE A 70 3.62 23.15 -2.01
C PHE A 70 2.12 23.24 -2.23
N PHE A 71 1.32 22.56 -1.41
CA PHE A 71 -0.15 22.60 -1.51
C PHE A 71 -0.72 23.99 -1.26
N PHE A 72 -0.22 24.67 -0.24
CA PHE A 72 -0.61 26.03 0.08
C PHE A 72 -0.30 26.98 -1.09
N ARG A 73 0.90 26.88 -1.67
CA ARG A 73 1.33 27.77 -2.77
C ARG A 73 0.57 27.53 -4.08
N TRP A 74 0.30 26.28 -4.42
CA TRP A 74 -0.29 25.92 -5.72
C TRP A 74 -1.82 25.88 -5.70
N PHE A 75 -2.41 25.50 -4.57
CA PHE A 75 -3.84 25.27 -4.46
C PHE A 75 -4.52 26.20 -3.44
N GLY A 76 -3.76 26.99 -2.68
CA GLY A 76 -4.31 27.85 -1.61
C GLY A 76 -4.90 27.06 -0.44
N ILE A 77 -4.62 25.75 -0.37
CA ILE A 77 -5.14 24.86 0.67
C ILE A 77 -4.05 24.69 1.71
N ASP A 78 -4.36 25.04 2.96
CA ASP A 78 -3.54 24.65 4.10
C ASP A 78 -4.05 23.28 4.60
N PRO A 79 -3.40 22.16 4.25
CA PRO A 79 -3.82 20.87 4.78
C PRO A 79 -3.68 20.89 6.31
N GLU A 80 -4.76 20.53 7.01
CA GLU A 80 -4.74 20.40 8.47
C GLU A 80 -3.57 19.51 8.90
N ASP A 81 -2.90 19.88 9.99
CA ASP A 81 -1.81 19.12 10.60
C ASP A 81 -2.27 17.67 10.81
N SER A 82 -1.88 16.77 9.91
CA SER A 82 -2.31 15.39 10.01
C SER A 82 -1.57 14.77 11.21
N GLY A 83 -2.28 14.05 12.08
CA GLY A 83 -1.62 13.35 13.19
C GLY A 83 -0.50 12.40 12.73
N ALA A 84 -0.56 11.96 11.47
CA ALA A 84 0.48 11.17 10.79
C ALA A 84 1.80 11.92 10.61
N GLU A 85 1.79 13.25 10.53
CA GLU A 85 2.98 14.10 10.42
C GLU A 85 3.61 14.43 11.79
N GLN A 86 2.96 14.01 12.89
CA GLN A 86 3.44 14.22 14.26
C GLN A 86 3.96 12.94 14.92
N SER A 87 3.41 11.77 14.57
CA SER A 87 3.79 10.46 15.15
C SER A 87 4.35 9.49 14.11
N ALA A 88 5.49 8.85 14.44
CA ALA A 88 6.12 7.86 13.58
C ALA A 88 5.24 6.61 13.40
N HIS A 89 4.44 6.24 14.40
CA HIS A 89 3.52 5.10 14.32
C HIS A 89 2.35 5.36 13.38
N LEU A 90 1.83 6.60 13.36
CA LEU A 90 0.78 7.00 12.44
C LEU A 90 1.31 7.12 11.01
N LEU A 91 2.52 7.65 10.81
CA LEU A 91 3.16 7.64 9.50
C LEU A 91 3.40 6.21 9.00
N ALA A 92 3.89 5.31 9.86
CA ALA A 92 4.09 3.91 9.51
C ALA A 92 2.78 3.23 9.10
N THR A 93 1.67 3.60 9.74
CA THR A 93 0.32 3.11 9.40
C THR A 93 -0.12 3.61 8.03
N ALA A 94 0.09 4.90 7.73
CA ALA A 94 -0.20 5.47 6.41
C ALA A 94 0.66 4.84 5.31
N MET A 95 1.97 4.66 5.54
CA MET A 95 2.85 3.95 4.60
C MET A 95 2.44 2.49 4.42
N ARG A 96 2.00 1.82 5.48
CA ARG A 96 1.49 0.45 5.39
C ARG A 96 0.21 0.39 4.57
N ALA A 97 -0.68 1.38 4.67
CA ALA A 97 -1.84 1.49 3.78
C ALA A 97 -1.39 1.66 2.32
N GLU A 98 -0.41 2.53 2.04
CA GLU A 98 0.16 2.70 0.70
C GLU A 98 0.74 1.39 0.15
N VAL A 99 1.44 0.60 0.97
CA VAL A 99 1.91 -0.74 0.57
C VAL A 99 0.74 -1.66 0.17
N GLN A 100 -0.37 -1.64 0.90
CA GLN A 100 -1.53 -2.48 0.53
C GLN A 100 -2.22 -1.98 -0.75
N ILE A 101 -2.23 -0.66 -1.01
CA ILE A 101 -2.73 -0.10 -2.27
C ILE A 101 -1.93 -0.66 -3.45
N TRP A 102 -0.60 -0.56 -3.40
CA TRP A 102 0.24 -1.09 -4.47
C TRP A 102 0.14 -2.61 -4.61
N ALA A 103 0.06 -3.34 -3.49
CA ALA A 103 -0.07 -4.79 -3.50
C ALA A 103 -1.40 -5.27 -4.09
N THR A 104 -2.52 -4.60 -3.77
CA THR A 104 -3.84 -4.93 -4.32
C THR A 104 -3.90 -4.67 -5.83
N LEU A 105 -3.37 -3.53 -6.28
CA LEU A 105 -3.23 -3.22 -7.71
C LEU A 105 -2.38 -4.26 -8.45
N LEU A 106 -1.21 -4.61 -7.88
CA LEU A 106 -0.29 -5.58 -8.48
C LEU A 106 -0.94 -6.96 -8.61
N LEU A 107 -1.61 -7.43 -7.57
CA LEU A 107 -2.32 -8.72 -7.60
C LEU A 107 -3.50 -8.71 -8.58
N GLY A 108 -4.24 -7.60 -8.66
CA GLY A 108 -5.30 -7.42 -9.66
C GLY A 108 -4.76 -7.52 -11.09
N MET A 109 -3.66 -6.83 -11.38
CA MET A 109 -2.97 -6.93 -12.68
C MET A 109 -2.51 -8.35 -12.97
N SER A 110 -1.84 -9.01 -12.01
CA SER A 110 -1.36 -10.38 -12.18
C SER A 110 -2.49 -11.38 -12.40
N ALA A 111 -3.61 -11.25 -11.69
CA ALA A 111 -4.77 -12.12 -11.84
C ALA A 111 -5.32 -12.11 -13.28
N ALA A 112 -5.49 -10.91 -13.84
CA ALA A 112 -5.96 -10.73 -15.22
C ALA A 112 -4.94 -11.26 -16.24
N LEU A 113 -3.65 -10.92 -16.08
CA LEU A 113 -2.60 -11.40 -16.98
C LEU A 113 -2.48 -12.92 -17.02
N VAL A 114 -2.52 -13.58 -15.85
CA VAL A 114 -2.42 -15.04 -15.76
C VAL A 114 -3.65 -15.70 -16.37
N ALA A 115 -4.85 -15.18 -16.12
CA ALA A 115 -6.07 -15.72 -16.70
C ALA A 115 -6.06 -15.68 -18.23
N GLN A 116 -5.48 -14.63 -18.84
CA GLN A 116 -5.42 -14.46 -20.29
C GLN A 116 -4.24 -15.15 -20.96
N ASN A 117 -3.04 -15.01 -20.38
CA ASN A 117 -1.78 -15.33 -21.05
C ASN A 117 -0.99 -16.46 -20.36
N GLY A 118 -1.58 -17.16 -19.39
CA GLY A 118 -0.90 -18.23 -18.67
C GLY A 118 -0.52 -19.42 -19.57
N LEU A 119 0.46 -20.21 -19.13
CA LEU A 119 1.04 -21.30 -19.92
C LEU A 119 0.39 -22.67 -19.67
N PHE A 120 -0.55 -22.78 -18.72
CA PHE A 120 -1.01 -24.07 -18.17
C PHE A 120 -2.35 -24.55 -18.77
N GLY A 121 -2.84 -23.90 -19.83
CA GLY A 121 -4.15 -24.15 -20.45
C GLY A 121 -5.27 -23.30 -19.85
N PRO A 122 -6.37 -23.06 -20.60
CA PRO A 122 -7.35 -22.01 -20.28
C PRO A 122 -8.05 -22.20 -18.93
N MET A 123 -8.45 -23.43 -18.59
CA MET A 123 -9.13 -23.71 -17.31
C MET A 123 -8.19 -23.56 -16.11
N VAL A 124 -6.94 -24.02 -16.23
CA VAL A 124 -5.95 -23.91 -15.16
C VAL A 124 -5.53 -22.45 -14.95
N ASN A 125 -5.30 -21.73 -16.04
CA ASN A 125 -5.01 -20.29 -16.01
C ASN A 125 -6.14 -19.50 -15.36
N LEU A 126 -7.40 -19.82 -15.69
CA LEU A 126 -8.57 -19.20 -15.07
C LEU A 126 -8.63 -19.49 -13.56
N ALA A 127 -8.38 -20.74 -13.16
CA ALA A 127 -8.36 -21.12 -11.75
C ALA A 127 -7.25 -20.39 -10.97
N ILE A 128 -6.04 -20.29 -11.52
CA ILE A 128 -4.94 -19.56 -10.90
C ILE A 128 -5.25 -18.05 -10.85
N GLY A 129 -5.77 -17.49 -11.94
CA GLY A 129 -6.19 -16.09 -12.00
C GLY A 129 -7.27 -15.78 -10.95
N ALA A 130 -8.27 -16.66 -10.80
CA ALA A 130 -9.31 -16.54 -9.78
C ALA A 130 -8.72 -16.62 -8.36
N ALA A 131 -7.78 -17.53 -8.11
CA ALA A 131 -7.09 -17.61 -6.82
C ALA A 131 -6.32 -16.31 -6.51
N LEU A 132 -5.59 -15.75 -7.48
CA LEU A 132 -4.90 -14.47 -7.34
C LEU A 132 -5.88 -13.31 -7.11
N PHE A 133 -7.03 -13.34 -7.76
CA PHE A 133 -8.09 -12.34 -7.57
C PHE A 133 -8.67 -12.38 -6.15
N VAL A 134 -8.96 -13.58 -5.63
CA VAL A 134 -9.38 -13.75 -4.23
C VAL A 134 -8.29 -13.26 -3.27
N MET A 135 -7.02 -13.57 -3.54
CA MET A 135 -5.91 -13.02 -2.76
C MET A 135 -5.87 -11.48 -2.81
N ALA A 136 -6.14 -10.88 -3.95
CA ALA A 136 -6.23 -9.41 -4.09
C ALA A 136 -7.37 -8.84 -3.22
N LEU A 137 -8.53 -9.48 -3.18
CA LEU A 137 -9.65 -9.07 -2.33
C LEU A 137 -9.31 -9.20 -0.83
N THR A 138 -8.69 -10.29 -0.40
CA THR A 138 -8.26 -10.41 1.01
C THR A 138 -7.23 -9.34 1.40
N ARG A 139 -6.46 -8.83 0.44
CA ARG A 139 -5.56 -7.68 0.65
C ARG A 139 -6.31 -6.36 0.68
N ALA A 140 -7.37 -6.22 -0.10
CA ALA A 140 -8.28 -5.07 -0.03
C ALA A 140 -8.95 -4.96 1.34
N ASP A 141 -9.30 -6.08 1.98
CA ASP A 141 -9.82 -6.06 3.36
C ASP A 141 -8.79 -5.53 4.36
N ARG A 142 -7.53 -5.96 4.22
CA ARG A 142 -6.42 -5.44 5.04
C ARG A 142 -6.18 -3.95 4.80
N LEU A 143 -6.31 -3.49 3.55
CA LEU A 143 -6.27 -2.07 3.23
C LEU A 143 -7.39 -1.32 3.96
N ALA A 144 -8.61 -1.83 3.92
CA ALA A 144 -9.74 -1.20 4.58
C ALA A 144 -9.54 -1.07 6.10
N LEU A 145 -8.93 -2.08 6.74
CA LEU A 145 -8.53 -2.00 8.14
C LEU A 145 -7.47 -0.92 8.39
N SER A 146 -6.43 -0.84 7.55
CA SER A 146 -5.42 0.22 7.65
C SER A 146 -6.03 1.61 7.50
N LEU A 147 -6.94 1.80 6.54
CA LEU A 147 -7.64 3.08 6.33
C LEU A 147 -8.53 3.44 7.53
N VAL A 148 -9.20 2.48 8.18
CA VAL A 148 -9.95 2.75 9.42
C VAL A 148 -9.03 3.28 10.52
N HIS A 149 -7.83 2.72 10.65
CA HIS A 149 -6.86 3.17 11.65
C HIS A 149 -6.36 4.58 11.34
N CYS A 150 -6.02 4.86 10.07
CA CYS A 150 -5.69 6.21 9.60
C CYS A 150 -6.80 7.22 9.92
N ASP A 151 -8.04 6.93 9.54
CA ASP A 151 -9.21 7.80 9.78
C ASP A 151 -9.44 8.08 11.26
N SER A 152 -9.19 7.08 12.10
CA SER A 152 -9.38 7.21 13.56
C SER A 152 -8.22 7.89 14.28
N GLY A 153 -7.14 8.24 13.57
CA GLY A 153 -5.93 8.79 14.17
C GLY A 153 -5.25 7.81 15.14
N ARG A 154 -5.43 6.50 14.95
CA ARG A 154 -4.87 5.46 15.82
C ARG A 154 -3.84 4.64 15.05
N PRO A 155 -2.67 4.35 15.65
CA PRO A 155 -1.67 3.54 14.99
C PRO A 155 -2.16 2.09 14.86
N LEU A 156 -1.79 1.46 13.75
CA LEU A 156 -2.02 0.04 13.54
C LEU A 156 -1.17 -0.78 14.53
N PRO A 157 -1.65 -1.91 15.05
CA PRO A 157 -0.84 -2.76 15.92
C PRO A 157 0.43 -3.29 15.24
N ASP A 158 1.53 -3.42 15.99
CA ASP A 158 2.84 -3.86 15.48
C ASP A 158 2.80 -5.18 14.68
N HIS A 159 1.92 -6.11 15.09
CA HIS A 159 1.77 -7.40 14.42
C HIS A 159 1.12 -7.31 13.03
N MET A 160 0.38 -6.23 12.75
CA MET A 160 -0.19 -5.93 11.44
C MET A 160 0.72 -4.99 10.64
N LEU A 161 1.54 -4.18 11.32
CA LEU A 161 2.55 -3.31 10.71
C LEU A 161 3.69 -4.10 10.10
N ILE A 162 4.19 -5.17 10.73
CA ILE A 162 5.34 -5.93 10.22
C ILE A 162 5.13 -7.44 10.45
N PRO A 163 5.42 -8.29 9.43
CA PRO A 163 5.43 -9.74 9.60
C PRO A 163 6.32 -10.17 10.76
N SER A 164 5.92 -11.22 11.49
CA SER A 164 6.64 -11.73 12.68
C SER A 164 8.14 -11.91 12.44
N ARG A 165 8.54 -12.49 11.31
CA ARG A 165 9.96 -12.70 10.95
C ARG A 165 10.76 -11.40 10.88
N ARG A 166 10.19 -10.32 10.33
CA ARG A 166 10.88 -9.02 10.22
C ARG A 166 10.92 -8.27 11.54
N ARG A 167 9.95 -8.47 12.44
CA ARG A 167 10.00 -7.93 13.80
C ARG A 167 11.20 -8.46 14.59
N VAL A 168 11.49 -9.76 14.48
CA VAL A 168 12.67 -10.38 15.12
C VAL A 168 13.97 -9.78 14.60
N LEU A 169 14.06 -9.51 13.29
CA LEU A 169 15.24 -8.88 12.69
C LEU A 169 15.38 -7.40 13.10
N ALA A 170 14.28 -6.66 13.15
CA ALA A 170 14.26 -5.27 13.58
C ALA A 170 14.67 -5.12 15.06
N ALA A 171 14.22 -6.03 15.93
CA ALA A 171 14.59 -6.07 17.33
C ALA A 171 16.08 -6.37 17.56
N ARG A 172 16.76 -7.08 16.64
CA ARG A 172 18.20 -7.36 16.72
C ARG A 172 19.10 -6.22 16.25
N LYS A 173 18.56 -5.25 15.50
CA LYS A 173 19.30 -4.08 15.02
C LYS A 173 19.30 -2.91 16.02
N ARG A 174 18.50 -3.03 17.09
CA ARG A 174 18.42 -2.08 18.20
C ARG A 174 19.26 -2.60 19.37
#